data_AF-A0A7W0XQ73-F1
#
_entry.id   AF-A0A7W0XQ73-F1
#
_cell.length_a   1.000
_cell.length_b   1.000
_cell.length_c   1.000
_cell.angle_alpha   90.00
_cell.angle_beta   90.00
_cell.angle_gamma   90.00
#
_symmetry.space_group_name_H-M   'P 1'
#
loop_
_entity.id
_entity.type
_entity.pdbx_description
1 polymer ?
#
loop_
_entity_poly.entity_id
_entity_poly.type
_entity_poly.pdbx_seq_one_letter_code
_entity_poly.pdbx_strand_id
1 'polypeptide(L)' 'MGTIEFIHETEWRDLPAPVRGQARRCLLDTLGAAIGGHHTELSRIVNDFAALAYGGQGARLWLDGRSV' A
#
# COMPACT_ATOMS: atom_id res chain seq x y z
N MET A 1 -17.40 2.39 21.67
CA MET A 1 -16.75 2.95 20.47
C MET A 1 -17.38 2.31 19.25
N GLY A 2 -18.01 3.12 18.39
CA GLY A 2 -18.54 2.62 17.13
C GLY A 2 -17.44 2.40 16.09
N THR A 3 -17.70 1.66 15.02
CA THR A 3 -16.71 1.44 13.94
C THR A 3 -16.21 2.74 13.31
N ILE A 4 -17.13 3.71 13.09
CA ILE A 4 -16.78 5.02 12.54
C ILE A 4 -15.85 5.77 13.48
N GLU A 5 -16.20 5.83 14.76
CA GLU A 5 -15.38 6.44 15.81
C GLU A 5 -14.00 5.77 15.90
N PHE A 6 -13.94 4.44 15.79
CA PHE A 6 -12.67 3.71 15.76
C PHE A 6 -11.78 4.09 14.58
N ILE A 7 -12.32 4.20 13.37
CA ILE A 7 -11.54 4.56 12.17
C ILE A 7 -10.99 5.98 12.26
N HIS A 8 -11.76 6.92 12.81
CA HIS A 8 -11.39 8.33 12.85
C HIS A 8 -10.49 8.71 14.03
N GLU A 9 -10.71 8.11 15.21
CA GLU A 9 -10.10 8.56 16.46
C GLU A 9 -8.91 7.70 16.91
N THR A 10 -8.71 6.51 16.34
CA THR A 10 -7.60 5.64 16.74
C THR A 10 -6.26 6.24 16.31
N GLU A 11 -5.38 6.46 17.27
CA GLU A 11 -4.00 6.85 17.01
C GLU A 11 -3.03 5.68 17.18
N TRP A 12 -1.84 5.83 16.59
CA TRP A 12 -0.78 4.80 16.66
C TRP A 12 -0.41 4.42 18.09
N ARG A 13 -0.42 5.38 19.02
CA ARG A 13 -0.08 5.16 20.43
C ARG A 13 -1.10 4.30 21.16
N ASP A 14 -2.35 4.31 20.71
CA ASP A 14 -3.46 3.56 21.31
C ASP A 14 -3.36 2.06 21.00
N LEU A 15 -2.65 1.71 19.92
CA LEU A 15 -2.46 0.32 19.49
C LEU A 15 -1.51 -0.42 20.44
N PRO A 16 -1.86 -1.64 20.92
CA PRO A 16 -0.96 -2.45 21.72
C PRO A 16 0.38 -2.70 21.04
N ALA A 17 1.47 -2.82 21.82
CA ALA A 17 2.80 -3.06 21.27
C ALA A 17 2.89 -4.27 20.31
N PRO A 18 2.21 -5.41 20.56
CA PRO A 18 2.16 -6.52 19.60
C PRO A 18 1.52 -6.15 18.26
N VAL A 19 0.47 -5.33 18.26
CA VAL A 19 -0.23 -4.86 17.05
C VAL A 19 0.67 -3.95 16.24
N ARG A 20 1.33 -2.99 16.88
CA ARG A 20 2.33 -2.13 16.22
C ARG A 20 3.47 -2.93 15.61
N GLY A 21 3.95 -3.95 16.33
CA GLY A 21 4.98 -4.86 15.83
C GLY A 21 4.52 -5.65 14.60
N GLN A 22 3.28 -6.15 14.61
CA GLN A 22 2.72 -6.87 13.48
C GLN A 22 2.50 -5.96 12.27
N ALA A 23 1.99 -4.74 12.47
CA ALA A 23 1.79 -3.78 11.38
C ALA A 23 3.10 -3.50 10.62
N ARG A 24 4.23 -3.37 11.32
CA ARG A 24 5.55 -3.22 10.69
C ARG A 24 5.95 -4.47 9.89
N ARG A 25 5.70 -5.68 10.41
CA ARG A 25 5.98 -6.92 9.68
C ARG A 25 5.13 -7.06 8.42
N CYS A 26 3.83 -6.76 8.51
CA CYS A 26 2.93 -6.75 7.37
C CYS A 26 3.37 -5.74 6.31
N LEU A 27 3.84 -4.54 6.72
CA LEU A 27 4.40 -3.58 5.77
C LEU A 27 5.61 -4.15 5.02
N LEU A 28 6.55 -4.79 5.74
CA LEU A 28 7.73 -5.41 5.12
C LEU A 28 7.35 -6.58 4.19
N ASP A 29 6.40 -7.41 4.60
CA ASP A 29 5.88 -8.53 3.79
C ASP A 29 5.26 -8.03 2.48
N THR A 30 4.37 -7.03 2.56
CA THR A 30 3.75 -6.41 1.39
C THR A 30 4.77 -5.80 0.45
N LEU A 31 5.79 -5.11 0.97
CA LEU A 31 6.88 -4.57 0.16
C LEU A 31 7.67 -5.70 -0.51
N GLY A 32 7.97 -6.78 0.21
CA GLY A 32 8.64 -7.96 -0.34
C GLY A 32 7.83 -8.61 -1.46
N ALA A 33 6.52 -8.79 -1.27
CA ALA A 33 5.62 -9.32 -2.30
C ALA A 33 5.57 -8.41 -3.53
N ALA A 34 5.48 -7.08 -3.33
CA ALA A 34 5.47 -6.12 -4.43
C ALA A 34 6.78 -6.16 -5.24
N ILE A 35 7.93 -6.21 -4.56
CA ILE A 35 9.25 -6.32 -5.21
C ILE A 35 9.37 -7.65 -5.96
N GLY A 36 8.98 -8.77 -5.32
CA GLY A 36 9.04 -10.10 -5.94
C GLY A 36 8.11 -10.24 -7.14
N GLY A 37 6.96 -9.57 -7.13
CA GLY A 37 6.00 -9.58 -8.23
C GLY A 37 6.29 -8.58 -9.37
N HIS A 38 7.14 -7.58 -9.13
CA HIS A 38 7.29 -6.41 -10.02
C HIS A 38 7.65 -6.77 -11.47
N HIS A 39 8.44 -7.82 -11.68
CA HIS A 39 8.90 -8.24 -13.02
C HIS A 39 7.98 -9.29 -13.70
N THR A 40 6.79 -9.54 -13.16
CA THR A 40 5.82 -10.43 -13.82
C THR A 40 5.14 -9.75 -15.01
N GLU A 41 4.73 -10.53 -16.01
CA GLU A 41 3.96 -10.01 -17.14
C GLU A 41 2.64 -9.37 -16.69
N LEU A 42 2.00 -9.96 -15.68
CA LEU A 42 0.80 -9.41 -15.07
C LEU A 42 1.04 -8.02 -14.48
N SER A 43 2.13 -7.82 -13.73
CA SER A 43 2.48 -6.51 -13.19
C SER A 43 2.68 -5.46 -14.28
N ARG A 44 3.30 -5.82 -15.41
CA ARG A 44 3.42 -4.93 -16.56
C ARG A 44 2.05 -4.52 -17.11
N ILE A 45 1.16 -5.48 -17.35
CA ILE A 45 -0.19 -5.22 -17.90
C ILE A 45 -0.99 -4.29 -16.98
N VAL A 46 -0.97 -4.55 -15.68
CA VAL A 46 -1.71 -3.74 -14.70
C VAL A 46 -1.14 -2.33 -14.57
N ASN A 47 0.19 -2.17 -14.55
CA ASN A 47 0.82 -0.85 -14.51
C ASN A 47 0.52 -0.04 -15.78
N ASP A 48 0.55 -0.68 -16.95
CA ASP A 48 0.22 -0.02 -18.23
C ASP A 48 -1.24 0.42 -18.27
N PHE A 49 -2.17 -0.43 -17.81
CA PHE A 49 -3.56 -0.04 -17.65
C PHE A 49 -3.70 1.13 -16.67
N ALA A 50 -3.02 1.08 -15.53
CA ALA A 50 -3.13 2.11 -14.52
C ALA A 50 -2.62 3.47 -15.00
N ALA A 51 -1.49 3.49 -15.72
CA ALA A 51 -0.92 4.71 -16.31
C ALA A 51 -1.79 5.32 -17.43
N LEU A 52 -2.65 4.51 -18.07
CA LEU A 52 -3.57 4.96 -19.11
C LEU A 52 -4.91 5.44 -18.53
N ALA A 53 -5.47 4.69 -17.58
CA ALA A 53 -6.81 4.92 -17.05
C ALA A 53 -6.84 5.89 -15.87
N TYR A 54 -5.75 5.98 -15.11
CA TYR A 54 -5.60 6.89 -13.99
C TYR A 54 -4.55 7.95 -14.32
N GLY A 55 -4.78 9.15 -13.80
CA GLY A 55 -3.88 10.27 -13.95
C GLY A 55 -3.92 11.15 -12.71
N GLY A 56 -2.84 11.86 -12.48
CA GLY A 56 -2.62 12.60 -11.25
C GLY A 56 -1.14 12.83 -11.04
N GLN A 57 -0.81 13.63 -10.03
CA GLN A 57 0.56 13.81 -9.54
C GLN A 57 0.66 13.54 -8.04
N GLY A 58 -0.38 12.91 -7.46
CA GLY A 58 -0.48 12.65 -6.03
C GLY A 58 0.22 11.35 -5.59
N ALA A 59 0.45 10.42 -6.53
CA ALA A 59 1.12 9.17 -6.25
C ALA A 59 1.98 8.72 -7.44
N ARG A 60 2.81 7.71 -7.19
CA ARG A 60 3.58 7.00 -8.21
C ARG A 60 3.32 5.51 -8.14
N LEU A 61 3.25 4.86 -9.28
CA LEU A 61 3.20 3.41 -9.36
C LEU A 61 4.45 2.83 -8.69
N TRP A 62 4.24 1.87 -7.79
CA TRP A 62 5.32 1.26 -7.03
C TRP A 62 6.30 0.57 -7.97
N LEU A 63 7.59 0.88 -7.80
CA LEU A 63 8.73 0.29 -8.54
C LEU A 63 8.73 0.56 -10.07
N ASP A 64 7.69 1.21 -10.60
CA ASP A 64 7.56 1.66 -11.99
C ASP A 64 7.83 3.16 -12.13
N GLY A 65 7.34 3.96 -11.18
CA GLY A 65 7.68 5.37 -11.03
C GLY A 65 6.86 6.36 -11.86
N ARG A 66 6.04 5.90 -12.82
CA ARG A 66 5.05 6.75 -13.51
C ARG A 66 4.06 7.34 -12.51
N SER A 67 3.65 8.59 -12.72
CA SER A 67 2.61 9.23 -11.91
C SER A 67 1.22 8.73 -12.31
N VAL A 68 0.35 8.51 -11.34
CA VAL A 68 -1.07 8.15 -11.50
C VAL A 68 -1.94 8.91 -10.51
#